data_AF-A0A398DG27-F1
#
_entry.id   AF-A0A398DG27-F1
#
_cell.length_a   1.000
_cell.length_b   1.000
_cell.length_c   1.000
_cell.angle_alpha   90.00
_cell.angle_beta   90.00
_cell.angle_gamma   90.00
#
_symmetry.space_group_name_H-M   'P 1'
#
loop_
_entity.id
_entity.type
_entity.pdbx_description
1 polymer ?
#
loop_
_entity_poly.entity_id
_entity_poly.type
_entity_poly.pdbx_seq_one_letter_code
_entity_poly.pdbx_strand_id
1 'polypeptide(L)'
;MMDWARDLFGDTKSVKILWPRVLAVMSASLMSHSAEEPCLLVTNDQHLLAHQTGIQKMSPRGPARIVTESEALRILDLYQKQIRRYWLRPNCEVIHGRYGWYWSAAQADLPNVSERSALSRAMHIRYAVDSLGTAYYGNADSSDSEESAYHFDYLLVLLTATLDETALQVADHHQLKMRRDRVSMRPPRKGQTGGDHVDFYNQVCAANPKLSELWMQSAAFLQLLYSLRDTAAHLEILGQFASDYIPRYSGQHMIAIDLSNWTTRHGETAQEMFEEAVDLPSPFEPCTSLGVLPIGPAQTALRLSFLVEPYHFSVEAWSRVGYLLNESAKLIGSPIQIQDTVDDPKNWLRNWTRTFKDEALDGLPLDTPGF
;
A
#
# COMPACT_ATOMS: atom_id res chain seq x y z
N MET A 1 -7.46 -8.51 -38.22
CA MET A 1 -7.18 -7.32 -37.38
C MET A 1 -8.41 -6.42 -37.23
N MET A 2 -9.06 -5.99 -38.32
CA MET A 2 -10.28 -5.16 -38.23
C MET A 2 -11.48 -5.84 -37.54
N ASP A 3 -11.71 -7.12 -37.76
CA ASP A 3 -12.82 -7.84 -37.11
C ASP A 3 -12.58 -8.02 -35.61
N TRP A 4 -11.35 -8.28 -35.20
CA TRP A 4 -10.96 -8.29 -33.78
C TRP A 4 -11.08 -6.92 -33.11
N ALA A 5 -10.72 -5.84 -33.81
CA ALA A 5 -10.92 -4.49 -33.26
C ALA A 5 -12.41 -4.20 -33.05
N ARG A 6 -13.30 -4.69 -33.93
CA ARG A 6 -14.75 -4.62 -33.71
C ARG A 6 -15.21 -5.48 -32.54
N ASP A 7 -14.64 -6.69 -32.37
CA ASP A 7 -14.94 -7.55 -31.22
C ASP A 7 -14.49 -6.92 -29.90
N LEU A 8 -13.36 -6.21 -29.92
CA LEU A 8 -12.80 -5.55 -28.73
C LEU A 8 -13.58 -4.28 -28.38
N PHE A 9 -13.81 -3.37 -29.34
CA PHE A 9 -14.40 -2.07 -29.06
C PHE A 9 -15.92 -2.03 -29.20
N GLY A 10 -16.54 -3.12 -29.67
CA GLY A 10 -18.00 -3.30 -29.78
C GLY A 10 -18.68 -2.44 -30.87
N ASP A 11 -18.14 -1.26 -31.20
CA ASP A 11 -18.73 -0.33 -32.16
C ASP A 11 -17.71 0.27 -33.14
N THR A 12 -18.19 0.59 -34.34
CA THR A 12 -17.36 1.05 -35.47
C THR A 12 -16.75 2.43 -35.24
N LYS A 13 -17.35 3.26 -34.38
CA LYS A 13 -16.86 4.62 -34.08
C LYS A 13 -15.66 4.55 -33.13
N SER A 14 -15.75 3.74 -32.07
CA SER A 14 -14.64 3.47 -31.14
C SER A 14 -13.45 2.83 -31.85
N VAL A 15 -13.69 1.87 -32.75
CA VAL A 15 -12.61 1.32 -33.61
C VAL A 15 -11.91 2.41 -34.40
N LYS A 16 -12.64 3.34 -35.03
CA LYS A 16 -12.01 4.39 -35.84
C LYS A 16 -11.17 5.40 -35.03
N ILE A 17 -11.50 5.59 -33.76
CA ILE A 17 -10.86 6.62 -32.91
C ILE A 17 -9.74 6.01 -32.05
N LEU A 18 -10.00 4.86 -31.42
CA LEU A 18 -9.13 4.27 -30.41
C LEU A 18 -8.08 3.33 -31.02
N TRP A 19 -8.44 2.58 -32.06
CA TRP A 19 -7.52 1.63 -32.70
C TRP A 19 -6.27 2.29 -33.29
N PRO A 20 -6.34 3.47 -33.94
CA PRO A 20 -5.13 4.16 -34.39
C PRO A 20 -4.18 4.55 -33.25
N ARG A 21 -4.71 4.88 -32.06
CA ARG A 21 -3.89 5.22 -30.89
C ARG A 21 -3.16 3.98 -30.35
N VAL A 22 -3.88 2.86 -30.24
CA VAL A 22 -3.30 1.56 -29.86
C VAL A 22 -2.23 1.14 -30.86
N LEU A 23 -2.53 1.21 -32.16
CA LEU A 23 -1.56 0.88 -33.22
C LEU A 23 -0.35 1.80 -33.21
N ALA A 24 -0.51 3.10 -32.92
CA ALA A 24 0.62 4.03 -32.83
C ALA A 24 1.60 3.63 -31.72
N VAL A 25 1.10 3.26 -30.54
CA VAL A 25 1.96 2.79 -29.44
C VAL A 25 2.57 1.43 -29.73
N MET A 26 1.78 0.49 -30.24
CA MET A 26 2.31 -0.82 -30.65
C MET A 26 3.40 -0.67 -31.71
N SER A 27 3.20 0.22 -32.70
CA SER A 27 4.19 0.50 -33.75
C SER A 27 5.42 1.20 -33.19
N ALA A 28 5.27 2.16 -32.28
CA ALA A 28 6.41 2.81 -31.61
C ALA A 28 7.25 1.82 -30.81
N SER A 29 6.59 0.90 -30.09
CA SER A 29 7.25 -0.20 -29.36
C SER A 29 7.97 -1.17 -30.31
N LEU A 30 7.38 -1.50 -31.46
CA LEU A 30 7.99 -2.38 -32.47
C LEU A 30 9.16 -1.73 -33.23
N MET A 31 9.12 -0.42 -33.47
CA MET A 31 10.10 0.33 -34.26
C MET A 31 11.31 0.79 -33.45
N SER A 32 11.22 0.77 -32.11
CA SER A 32 12.37 0.96 -31.24
C SER A 32 13.30 -0.26 -31.35
N HIS A 33 14.39 -0.12 -32.12
CA HIS A 33 15.42 -1.17 -32.28
C HIS A 33 16.21 -1.47 -30.99
N SER A 34 15.96 -0.73 -29.91
CA SER A 34 16.52 -0.95 -28.57
C SER A 34 15.47 -1.39 -27.53
N ALA A 35 14.24 -1.72 -27.94
CA ALA A 35 13.14 -2.02 -27.02
C ALA A 35 13.27 -3.40 -26.35
N GLU A 36 14.22 -3.52 -25.44
CA GLU A 36 14.09 -4.37 -24.25
C GLU A 36 13.24 -3.67 -23.16
N GLU A 37 12.92 -2.37 -23.34
CA GLU A 37 12.24 -1.57 -22.33
C GLU A 37 10.71 -1.52 -22.53
N PRO A 38 9.92 -1.70 -21.45
CA PRO A 38 8.46 -1.68 -21.51
C PRO A 38 7.93 -0.27 -21.88
N CYS A 39 7.05 -0.19 -22.88
CA CYS A 39 6.39 1.06 -23.25
C CYS A 39 5.10 1.24 -22.43
N LEU A 40 4.88 2.40 -21.81
CA LEU A 40 3.63 2.75 -21.14
C LEU A 40 2.71 3.53 -22.09
N LEU A 41 1.45 3.10 -22.24
CA LEU A 41 0.36 3.91 -22.80
C LEU A 41 -0.42 4.53 -21.64
N VAL A 42 -0.18 5.80 -21.37
CA VAL A 42 -0.90 6.54 -20.33
C VAL A 42 -2.22 7.05 -20.89
N THR A 43 -3.35 6.66 -20.29
CA THR A 43 -4.68 7.10 -20.73
C THR A 43 -5.70 7.08 -19.60
N ASN A 44 -6.63 8.02 -19.61
CA ASN A 44 -7.83 8.02 -18.76
C ASN A 44 -9.09 7.61 -19.56
N ASP A 45 -8.91 7.07 -20.78
CA ASP A 45 -10.01 6.59 -21.62
C ASP A 45 -10.53 5.24 -21.08
N GLN A 46 -11.76 5.25 -20.56
CA GLN A 46 -12.36 4.07 -19.94
C GLN A 46 -12.51 2.89 -20.89
N HIS A 47 -12.69 3.11 -22.20
CA HIS A 47 -12.77 2.00 -23.15
C HIS A 47 -11.41 1.34 -23.33
N LEU A 48 -10.32 2.12 -23.43
CA LEU A 48 -8.97 1.54 -23.51
C LEU A 48 -8.61 0.77 -22.25
N LEU A 49 -8.95 1.30 -21.08
CA LEU A 49 -8.72 0.66 -19.79
C LEU A 49 -9.54 -0.63 -19.64
N ALA A 50 -10.82 -0.61 -20.02
CA ALA A 50 -11.71 -1.78 -19.99
C ALA A 50 -11.21 -2.94 -20.87
N HIS A 51 -10.46 -2.63 -21.92
CA HIS A 51 -9.96 -3.61 -22.89
C HIS A 51 -8.44 -3.84 -22.82
N GLN A 52 -7.78 -3.32 -21.78
CA GLN A 52 -6.32 -3.31 -21.68
C GLN A 52 -5.69 -4.69 -21.83
N THR A 53 -6.27 -5.72 -21.21
CA THR A 53 -5.79 -7.10 -21.27
C THR A 53 -5.79 -7.65 -22.69
N GLY A 54 -6.89 -7.40 -23.41
CA GLY A 54 -7.07 -7.88 -24.77
C GLY A 54 -6.03 -7.26 -25.68
N ILE A 55 -5.75 -5.97 -25.47
CA ILE A 55 -4.75 -5.22 -26.21
C ILE A 55 -3.33 -5.73 -25.88
N GLN A 56 -3.02 -5.92 -24.60
CA GLN A 56 -1.72 -6.37 -24.10
C GLN A 56 -1.34 -7.76 -24.61
N LYS A 57 -2.29 -8.71 -24.64
CA LYS A 57 -2.10 -10.07 -25.15
C LYS A 57 -1.68 -10.14 -26.63
N MET A 58 -1.92 -9.09 -27.39
CA MET A 58 -1.58 -9.06 -28.82
C MET A 58 -0.19 -8.48 -29.12
N SER A 59 0.50 -7.90 -28.13
CA SER A 59 1.81 -7.28 -28.38
C SER A 59 2.91 -8.35 -28.41
N PRO A 60 3.57 -8.60 -29.57
CA PRO A 60 4.51 -9.71 -29.73
C PRO A 60 5.88 -9.48 -29.08
N ARG A 61 6.15 -8.28 -28.54
CA ARG A 61 7.43 -7.92 -27.87
C ARG A 61 7.26 -7.52 -26.40
N GLY A 62 6.20 -8.01 -25.77
CA GLY A 62 5.83 -7.61 -24.42
C GLY A 62 4.79 -6.49 -24.44
N PRO A 63 3.91 -6.43 -23.43
CA PRO A 63 2.75 -5.57 -23.45
C PRO A 63 3.17 -4.10 -23.35
N ALA A 64 2.71 -3.27 -24.29
CA ALA A 64 2.57 -1.85 -23.98
C ALA A 64 1.59 -1.75 -22.79
N ARG A 65 2.08 -1.34 -21.62
CA ARG A 65 1.26 -1.31 -20.41
C ARG A 65 0.29 -0.13 -20.53
N ILE A 66 -0.99 -0.41 -20.67
CA ILE A 66 -2.02 0.63 -20.65
C ILE A 66 -2.29 0.92 -19.19
N VAL A 67 -2.06 2.17 -18.78
CA VAL A 67 -2.15 2.59 -17.38
C VAL A 67 -2.88 3.91 -17.29
N THR A 68 -3.49 4.15 -16.14
CA THR A 68 -4.01 5.49 -15.81
C THR A 68 -2.86 6.47 -15.57
N GLU A 69 -3.15 7.76 -15.58
CA GLU A 69 -2.17 8.78 -15.19
C GLU A 69 -1.64 8.56 -13.76
N SER A 70 -2.53 8.22 -12.83
CA SER A 70 -2.18 7.91 -11.44
C SER A 70 -1.25 6.70 -11.32
N GLU A 71 -1.54 5.63 -12.06
CA GLU A 71 -0.70 4.43 -12.08
C GLU A 71 0.66 4.70 -12.73
N ALA A 72 0.70 5.49 -13.83
CA ALA A 72 1.95 5.89 -14.46
C ALA A 72 2.86 6.69 -13.49
N LEU A 73 2.29 7.60 -12.72
CA LEU A 73 3.02 8.35 -11.70
C LEU A 73 3.57 7.44 -10.60
N ARG A 74 2.81 6.43 -10.16
CA ARG A 74 3.28 5.43 -9.18
C ARG A 74 4.43 4.59 -9.73
N ILE A 75 4.31 4.10 -10.97
CA ILE A 75 5.38 3.34 -11.64
C ILE A 75 6.66 4.19 -11.73
N LEU A 76 6.52 5.45 -12.15
CA LEU A 76 7.64 6.36 -12.26
C LEU A 76 8.29 6.62 -10.88
N ASP A 77 7.49 6.88 -9.85
CA ASP A 77 7.98 7.10 -8.48
C ASP A 77 8.76 5.88 -7.96
N LEU A 78 8.20 4.66 -8.10
CA LEU A 78 8.86 3.42 -7.70
C LEU A 78 10.17 3.18 -8.46
N TYR A 79 10.17 3.38 -9.78
CA TYR A 79 11.38 3.28 -10.59
C TYR A 79 12.48 4.24 -10.11
N GLN A 80 12.14 5.50 -9.86
CA GLN A 80 13.08 6.50 -9.37
C GLN A 80 13.65 6.10 -7.99
N LYS A 81 12.80 5.64 -7.07
CA LYS A 81 13.23 5.13 -5.75
C LYS A 81 14.16 3.91 -5.86
N GLN A 82 13.90 3.00 -6.79
CA GLN A 82 14.74 1.82 -7.05
C GLN A 82 16.16 2.22 -7.49
N ILE A 83 16.28 3.23 -8.35
CA ILE A 83 17.57 3.80 -8.76
C ILE A 83 18.11 4.87 -7.78
N ARG A 84 17.49 5.00 -6.60
CA ARG A 84 17.84 5.92 -5.50
C ARG A 84 17.84 7.39 -5.90
N ARG A 85 16.95 7.77 -6.81
CA ARG A 85 16.72 9.15 -7.22
C ARG A 85 15.41 9.64 -6.60
N TYR A 86 15.47 10.75 -5.87
CA TYR A 86 14.31 11.32 -5.21
C TYR A 86 14.13 12.76 -5.66
N TRP A 87 13.01 13.05 -6.32
CA TRP A 87 12.72 14.37 -6.87
C TRP A 87 11.83 15.16 -5.90
N LEU A 88 12.33 16.28 -5.38
CA LEU A 88 11.50 17.24 -4.65
C LEU A 88 10.75 18.17 -5.61
N ARG A 89 11.34 18.46 -6.77
CA ARG A 89 10.81 19.34 -7.84
C ARG A 89 11.37 18.90 -9.19
N PRO A 90 10.80 19.31 -10.34
CA PRO A 90 11.24 18.92 -11.68
C PRO A 90 12.74 19.14 -12.02
N ASN A 91 13.52 19.83 -11.19
CA ASN A 91 14.97 20.02 -11.35
C ASN A 91 15.73 19.96 -10.01
N CYS A 92 15.14 19.36 -8.99
CA CYS A 92 15.74 19.25 -7.66
C CYS A 92 15.69 17.79 -7.23
N GLU A 93 16.80 17.10 -7.49
CA GLU A 93 17.06 15.78 -6.95
C GLU A 93 17.70 15.94 -5.57
N VAL A 94 17.26 15.12 -4.62
CA VAL A 94 17.96 14.99 -3.34
C VAL A 94 18.55 13.59 -3.25
N ILE A 95 19.86 13.55 -3.04
CA ILE A 95 20.56 12.32 -2.65
C ILE A 95 20.30 12.13 -1.15
N HIS A 96 19.17 11.52 -0.82
CA HIS A 96 18.98 10.97 0.52
C HIS A 96 19.65 9.60 0.60
N GLY A 97 20.26 9.28 1.75
CA GLY A 97 20.54 7.89 2.08
C GLY A 97 19.24 7.07 2.01
N ARG A 98 19.34 5.75 1.82
CA ARG A 98 18.20 4.82 1.56
C ARG A 98 16.94 5.09 2.39
N TYR A 99 17.08 5.54 3.64
CA TYR A 99 15.99 5.76 4.58
C TYR A 99 15.60 7.25 4.81
N GLY A 100 16.40 8.21 4.37
CA GLY A 100 16.15 9.64 4.62
C GLY A 100 14.90 10.18 3.93
N TRP A 101 14.60 9.68 2.73
CA TRP A 101 13.35 9.99 2.03
C TRP A 101 12.13 9.43 2.76
N TYR A 102 12.21 8.15 3.16
CA TYR A 102 11.12 7.48 3.86
C TYR A 102 10.80 8.14 5.20
N TRP A 103 11.81 8.64 5.91
CA TRP A 103 11.61 9.42 7.12
C TRP A 103 10.81 10.69 6.85
N SER A 104 11.21 11.45 5.84
CA SER A 104 10.56 12.71 5.45
C SER A 104 9.11 12.46 4.99
N ALA A 105 8.89 11.40 4.22
CA ALA A 105 7.56 10.99 3.77
C ALA A 105 6.68 10.52 4.94
N ALA A 106 7.23 9.82 5.93
CA ALA A 106 6.50 9.40 7.12
C ALA A 106 6.03 10.60 7.96
N GLN A 107 6.89 11.62 8.12
CA GLN A 107 6.50 12.86 8.80
C GLN A 107 5.39 13.60 8.04
N ALA A 108 5.49 13.66 6.71
CA ALA A 108 4.48 14.30 5.86
C ALA A 108 3.12 13.59 5.93
N ASP A 109 3.13 12.26 5.98
CA ASP A 109 1.90 11.46 6.12
C ASP A 109 1.26 11.56 7.49
N LEU A 110 2.08 11.68 8.54
CA LEU A 110 1.65 11.65 9.92
C LEU A 110 1.94 12.98 10.64
N PRO A 111 1.40 14.11 10.17
CA PRO A 111 1.76 15.43 10.70
C PRO A 111 1.38 15.61 12.17
N ASN A 112 0.47 14.80 12.71
CA ASN A 112 0.03 14.89 14.11
C ASN A 112 0.76 13.88 15.03
N VAL A 113 1.60 13.01 14.47
CA VAL A 113 2.31 11.97 15.23
C VAL A 113 3.72 12.46 15.53
N SER A 114 3.97 12.70 16.81
CA SER A 114 5.26 13.22 17.29
C SER A 114 6.24 12.16 17.77
N GLU A 115 5.76 10.94 17.99
CA GLU A 115 6.56 9.89 18.57
C GLU A 115 7.56 9.32 17.55
N ARG A 116 8.85 9.37 17.88
CA ARG A 116 9.93 8.86 17.03
C ARG A 116 9.76 7.39 16.67
N SER A 117 9.23 6.58 17.60
CA SER A 117 9.02 5.14 17.38
C SER A 117 7.95 4.89 16.29
N ALA A 118 6.82 5.62 16.35
CA ALA A 118 5.74 5.55 15.38
C ALA A 118 6.19 6.05 14.00
N LEU A 119 6.92 7.17 13.95
CA LEU A 119 7.50 7.70 12.70
C LEU A 119 8.53 6.73 12.08
N SER A 120 9.35 6.07 12.91
CA SER A 120 10.27 5.04 12.44
C SER A 120 9.53 3.83 11.87
N ARG A 121 8.42 3.38 12.48
CA ARG A 121 7.60 2.29 11.94
C ARG A 121 6.93 2.71 10.63
N ALA A 122 6.38 3.93 10.54
CA ALA A 122 5.81 4.49 9.32
C ALA A 122 6.83 4.54 8.16
N MET A 123 8.08 4.92 8.44
CA MET A 123 9.18 4.85 7.50
C MET A 123 9.37 3.42 6.94
N HIS A 124 9.40 2.41 7.82
CA HIS A 124 9.54 1.01 7.42
C HIS A 124 8.29 0.47 6.69
N ILE A 125 7.09 0.91 7.05
CA ILE A 125 5.85 0.57 6.35
C ILE A 125 5.93 1.07 4.90
N ARG A 126 6.28 2.35 4.70
CA ARG A 126 6.44 2.91 3.35
C ARG A 126 7.49 2.17 2.52
N TYR A 127 8.60 1.81 3.16
CA TYR A 127 9.62 1.00 2.50
C TYR A 127 9.07 -0.36 2.05
N ALA A 128 8.32 -1.06 2.92
CA ALA A 128 7.69 -2.33 2.56
C ALA A 128 6.64 -2.18 1.44
N VAL A 129 5.82 -1.12 1.47
CA VAL A 129 4.87 -0.80 0.38
C VAL A 129 5.60 -0.61 -0.95
N ASP A 130 6.70 0.13 -0.97
CA ASP A 130 7.49 0.37 -2.18
C ASP A 130 8.20 -0.90 -2.67
N SER A 131 8.69 -1.75 -1.77
CA SER A 131 9.24 -3.08 -2.13
C SER A 131 8.17 -3.94 -2.81
N LEU A 132 6.97 -4.02 -2.23
CA LEU A 132 5.83 -4.74 -2.81
C LEU A 132 5.43 -4.15 -4.16
N GLY A 133 5.42 -2.83 -4.28
CA GLY A 133 5.14 -2.14 -5.55
C GLY A 133 6.19 -2.44 -6.60
N THR A 134 7.47 -2.51 -6.23
CA THR A 134 8.55 -2.87 -7.15
C THR A 134 8.38 -4.29 -7.67
N ALA A 135 8.03 -5.25 -6.81
CA ALA A 135 7.70 -6.62 -7.23
C ALA A 135 6.44 -6.66 -8.10
N TYR A 136 5.41 -5.85 -7.78
CA TYR A 136 4.16 -5.79 -8.54
C TYR A 136 4.33 -5.20 -9.96
N TYR A 137 5.09 -4.12 -10.11
CA TYR A 137 5.28 -3.43 -11.38
C TYR A 137 6.49 -3.95 -12.18
N GLY A 138 7.39 -4.69 -11.54
CA GLY A 138 8.57 -5.30 -12.14
C GLY A 138 8.26 -6.49 -13.04
N ASN A 139 9.28 -6.92 -13.79
CA ASN A 139 9.25 -8.20 -14.50
C ASN A 139 9.59 -9.29 -13.48
N ALA A 140 8.59 -10.08 -13.08
CA ALA A 140 8.73 -11.04 -11.99
C ALA A 140 9.69 -12.19 -12.32
N ASP A 141 10.69 -12.39 -11.46
CA ASP A 141 11.41 -13.66 -11.31
C ASP A 141 10.86 -14.41 -10.08
N SER A 142 11.00 -15.74 -10.02
CA SER A 142 10.44 -16.55 -8.92
C SER A 142 10.95 -16.17 -7.51
N SER A 143 12.11 -15.50 -7.43
CA SER A 143 12.67 -14.93 -6.20
C SER A 143 11.82 -13.82 -5.59
N ASP A 144 10.95 -13.18 -6.39
CA ASP A 144 10.18 -12.02 -5.99
C ASP A 144 8.96 -12.43 -5.11
N SER A 145 8.55 -13.70 -5.17
CA SER A 145 7.44 -14.25 -4.39
C SER A 145 7.74 -14.33 -2.88
N GLU A 146 8.91 -14.87 -2.52
CA GLU A 146 9.37 -14.94 -1.11
C GLU A 146 9.63 -13.55 -0.53
N GLU A 147 10.27 -12.66 -1.30
CA GLU A 147 10.53 -11.28 -0.87
C GLU A 147 9.22 -10.49 -0.67
N SER A 148 8.24 -10.69 -1.55
CA SER A 148 6.92 -10.06 -1.41
C SER A 148 6.18 -10.59 -0.19
N ALA A 149 6.18 -11.91 0.04
CA ALA A 149 5.57 -12.49 1.24
C ALA A 149 6.23 -11.95 2.52
N TYR A 150 7.56 -11.90 2.56
CA TYR A 150 8.30 -11.32 3.68
C TYR A 150 7.91 -9.87 3.95
N HIS A 151 7.86 -9.04 2.91
CA HIS A 151 7.49 -7.64 3.05
C HIS A 151 6.03 -7.44 3.46
N PHE A 152 5.14 -8.31 3.00
CA PHE A 152 3.73 -8.30 3.40
C PHE A 152 3.56 -8.66 4.89
N ASP A 153 4.19 -9.75 5.34
CA ASP A 153 4.17 -10.16 6.76
C ASP A 153 4.77 -9.08 7.67
N TYR A 154 5.91 -8.52 7.27
CA TYR A 154 6.57 -7.45 7.99
C TYR A 154 5.69 -6.20 8.09
N LEU A 155 5.01 -5.84 7.00
CA LEU A 155 4.08 -4.70 6.95
C LEU A 155 2.89 -4.90 7.90
N LEU A 156 2.27 -6.07 7.93
CA LEU A 156 1.15 -6.37 8.85
C LEU A 156 1.56 -6.21 10.33
N VAL A 157 2.78 -6.66 10.67
CA VAL A 157 3.34 -6.49 12.02
C VAL A 157 3.58 -5.02 12.33
N LEU A 158 4.15 -4.25 11.41
CA LEU A 158 4.42 -2.83 11.63
C LEU A 158 3.14 -1.99 11.75
N LEU A 159 2.14 -2.25 10.89
CA LEU A 159 0.85 -1.55 10.93
C LEU A 159 0.18 -1.74 12.29
N THR A 160 0.01 -2.99 12.72
CA THR A 160 -0.63 -3.31 14.01
C THR A 160 0.17 -2.81 15.21
N ALA A 161 1.50 -2.89 15.17
CA ALA A 161 2.34 -2.32 16.23
C ALA A 161 2.17 -0.79 16.34
N THR A 162 2.04 -0.08 15.22
CA THR A 162 1.86 1.38 15.22
C THR A 162 0.48 1.77 15.77
N LEU A 163 -0.55 0.98 15.47
CA LEU A 163 -1.88 1.12 16.06
C LEU A 163 -1.87 0.84 17.58
N ASP A 164 -1.21 -0.23 18.02
CA ASP A 164 -1.06 -0.59 19.44
C ASP A 164 -0.35 0.51 20.23
N GLU A 165 0.69 1.13 19.66
CA GLU A 165 1.37 2.29 20.24
C GLU A 165 0.43 3.48 20.41
N THR A 166 -0.39 3.74 19.40
CA THR A 166 -1.36 4.84 19.47
C THR A 166 -2.43 4.58 20.52
N ALA A 167 -2.87 3.32 20.68
CA ALA A 167 -3.75 2.94 21.79
C ALA A 167 -3.07 3.17 23.15
N LEU A 168 -1.77 2.87 23.28
CA LEU A 168 -1.01 3.14 24.50
C LEU A 168 -0.91 4.65 24.79
N GLN A 169 -0.62 5.47 23.79
CA GLN A 169 -0.62 6.93 23.94
C GLN A 169 -1.98 7.46 24.40
N VAL A 170 -3.07 6.94 23.83
CA VAL A 170 -4.44 7.29 24.24
C VAL A 170 -4.71 6.88 25.68
N ALA A 171 -4.29 5.67 26.07
CA ALA A 171 -4.42 5.19 27.43
C ALA A 171 -3.65 6.08 28.44
N ASP A 172 -2.41 6.44 28.10
CA ASP A 172 -1.56 7.29 28.92
C ASP A 172 -2.12 8.72 29.02
N HIS A 173 -2.57 9.30 27.88
CA HIS A 173 -3.16 10.65 27.83
C HIS A 173 -4.42 10.77 28.70
N HIS A 174 -5.31 9.78 28.64
CA HIS A 174 -6.54 9.76 29.44
C HIS A 174 -6.37 9.10 30.82
N GLN A 175 -5.15 8.70 31.19
CA GLN A 175 -4.82 8.05 32.48
C GLN A 175 -5.69 6.82 32.77
N LEU A 176 -5.92 5.99 31.74
CA LEU A 176 -6.75 4.80 31.84
C LEU A 176 -6.07 3.75 32.73
N LYS A 177 -6.83 3.16 33.66
CA LYS A 177 -6.28 2.23 34.67
C LYS A 177 -6.24 0.81 34.12
N MET A 178 -5.33 0.55 33.19
CA MET A 178 -5.18 -0.74 32.54
C MET A 178 -3.74 -1.21 32.50
N ARG A 179 -3.55 -2.52 32.40
CA ARG A 179 -2.21 -3.08 32.18
C ARG A 179 -1.81 -2.83 30.72
N ARG A 180 -0.57 -2.37 30.50
CA ARG A 180 -0.06 -2.03 29.15
C ARG A 180 -0.09 -3.20 28.18
N ASP A 181 0.09 -4.44 28.64
CA ASP A 181 0.00 -5.66 27.83
C ASP A 181 -1.41 -5.97 27.30
N ARG A 182 -2.42 -5.19 27.71
CA ARG A 182 -3.82 -5.35 27.34
C ARG A 182 -4.38 -4.20 26.52
N VAL A 183 -3.56 -3.18 26.23
CA VAL A 183 -3.97 -2.00 25.45
C VAL A 183 -3.66 -2.25 23.98
N SER A 184 -4.67 -2.09 23.13
CA SER A 184 -4.57 -2.31 21.68
C SER A 184 -5.77 -1.68 20.98
N MET A 185 -5.60 -1.23 19.73
CA MET A 185 -6.72 -0.83 18.86
C MET A 185 -7.47 -2.03 18.26
N ARG A 186 -7.19 -3.27 18.70
CA ARG A 186 -7.99 -4.43 18.34
C ARG A 186 -9.42 -4.26 18.86
N PRO A 187 -10.43 -4.21 17.98
CA PRO A 187 -11.81 -4.05 18.43
C PRO A 187 -12.26 -5.30 19.21
N PRO A 188 -13.23 -5.14 20.14
CA PRO A 188 -13.89 -6.27 20.74
C PRO A 188 -14.58 -7.14 19.68
N ARG A 189 -14.61 -8.45 19.91
CA ARG A 189 -15.29 -9.36 18.96
C ARG A 189 -16.80 -9.12 18.97
N LYS A 190 -17.44 -9.47 17.85
CA LYS A 190 -18.89 -9.46 17.73
C LYS A 190 -19.52 -10.33 18.82
N GLY A 191 -20.39 -9.73 19.64
CA GLY A 191 -21.05 -10.40 20.77
C GLY A 191 -20.18 -10.62 22.01
N GLN A 192 -18.92 -10.15 22.03
CA GLN A 192 -18.10 -10.17 23.24
C GLN A 192 -18.55 -9.06 24.20
N THR A 193 -19.00 -9.44 25.39
CA THR A 193 -19.55 -8.50 26.39
C THR A 193 -18.59 -8.21 27.56
N GLY A 194 -17.42 -8.84 27.61
CA GLY A 194 -16.43 -8.61 28.66
C GLY A 194 -15.00 -9.00 28.28
N GLY A 195 -14.07 -8.68 29.18
CA GLY A 195 -12.63 -8.89 29.03
C GLY A 195 -11.88 -7.61 28.66
N ASP A 196 -10.55 -7.66 28.74
CA ASP A 196 -9.72 -6.46 28.75
C ASP A 196 -9.92 -5.54 27.52
N HIS A 197 -10.13 -6.09 26.32
CA HIS A 197 -10.38 -5.27 25.12
C HIS A 197 -11.71 -4.51 25.20
N VAL A 198 -12.76 -5.15 25.72
CA VAL A 198 -14.07 -4.50 25.93
C VAL A 198 -13.93 -3.38 26.97
N ASP A 199 -13.22 -3.68 28.07
CA ASP A 199 -13.01 -2.72 29.15
C ASP A 199 -12.17 -1.52 28.69
N PHE A 200 -11.20 -1.73 27.80
CA PHE A 200 -10.41 -0.66 27.18
C PHE A 200 -11.28 0.24 26.30
N TYR A 201 -12.06 -0.33 25.39
CA TYR A 201 -12.96 0.45 24.53
C TYR A 201 -14.02 1.20 25.32
N ASN A 202 -14.57 0.60 26.38
CA ASN A 202 -15.52 1.28 27.27
C ASN A 202 -14.88 2.47 27.99
N GLN A 203 -13.63 2.33 28.44
CA GLN A 203 -12.89 3.41 29.06
C GLN A 203 -12.54 4.53 28.07
N VAL A 204 -12.12 4.18 26.85
CA VAL A 204 -11.89 5.17 25.78
C VAL A 204 -13.19 5.89 25.43
N CYS A 205 -14.31 5.18 25.30
CA CYS A 205 -15.63 5.76 25.05
C CYS A 205 -16.04 6.75 26.15
N ALA A 206 -15.83 6.39 27.41
CA ALA A 206 -16.13 7.27 28.54
C ALA A 206 -15.23 8.53 28.56
N ALA A 207 -13.96 8.40 28.19
CA ALA A 207 -13.00 9.51 28.20
C ALA A 207 -13.13 10.42 26.95
N ASN A 208 -13.35 9.82 25.78
CA ASN A 208 -13.41 10.50 24.50
C ASN A 208 -14.36 9.75 23.51
N PRO A 209 -15.67 10.06 23.54
CA PRO A 209 -16.66 9.39 22.70
C PRO A 209 -16.36 9.48 21.20
N LYS A 210 -15.80 10.61 20.74
CA LYS A 210 -15.45 10.82 19.33
C LYS A 210 -14.33 9.90 18.87
N LEU A 211 -13.33 9.66 19.73
CA LEU A 211 -12.25 8.73 19.45
C LEU A 211 -12.77 7.29 19.39
N SER A 212 -13.66 6.92 20.32
CA SER A 212 -14.31 5.61 20.28
C SER A 212 -15.15 5.43 19.02
N GLU A 213 -15.89 6.45 18.60
CA GLU A 213 -16.68 6.42 17.37
C GLU A 213 -15.79 6.20 16.14
N LEU A 214 -14.68 6.96 16.02
CA LEU A 214 -13.69 6.82 14.95
C LEU A 214 -13.18 5.38 14.85
N TRP A 215 -12.79 4.77 15.98
CA TRP A 215 -12.28 3.40 15.99
C TRP A 215 -13.35 2.37 15.65
N MET A 216 -14.59 2.58 16.13
CA MET A 216 -15.71 1.70 15.83
C MET A 216 -16.14 1.75 14.37
N GLN A 217 -16.06 2.91 13.73
CA GLN A 217 -16.28 3.05 12.28
C GLN A 217 -15.26 2.24 11.46
N SER A 218 -14.07 1.99 12.02
CA SER A 218 -13.00 1.21 11.40
C SER A 218 -12.90 -0.22 11.93
N ALA A 219 -13.86 -0.69 12.73
CA ALA A 219 -13.76 -1.95 13.46
C ALA A 219 -13.60 -3.16 12.52
N ALA A 220 -14.33 -3.24 11.42
CA ALA A 220 -14.20 -4.35 10.46
C ALA A 220 -12.79 -4.42 9.87
N PHE A 221 -12.24 -3.28 9.43
CA PHE A 221 -10.88 -3.20 8.91
C PHE A 221 -9.82 -3.53 9.98
N LEU A 222 -9.95 -3.00 11.19
CA LEU A 222 -9.04 -3.31 12.29
C LEU A 222 -9.08 -4.81 12.63
N GLN A 223 -10.27 -5.39 12.72
CA GLN A 223 -10.46 -6.81 12.98
C GLN A 223 -9.77 -7.66 11.90
N LEU A 224 -9.94 -7.31 10.62
CA LEU A 224 -9.25 -7.93 9.50
C LEU A 224 -7.72 -7.84 9.66
N LEU A 225 -7.19 -6.64 9.87
CA LEU A 225 -5.76 -6.38 9.96
C LEU A 225 -5.10 -7.16 11.12
N TYR A 226 -5.72 -7.16 12.30
CA TYR A 226 -5.21 -7.92 13.44
C TYR A 226 -5.34 -9.44 13.23
N SER A 227 -6.38 -9.92 12.56
CA SER A 227 -6.52 -11.33 12.20
C SER A 227 -5.42 -11.77 11.23
N LEU A 228 -5.11 -10.96 10.21
CA LEU A 228 -4.01 -11.23 9.27
C LEU A 228 -2.65 -11.22 9.97
N ARG A 229 -2.40 -10.23 10.85
CA ARG A 229 -1.18 -10.19 11.68
C ARG A 229 -1.04 -11.42 12.57
N ASP A 230 -2.12 -11.90 13.19
CA ASP A 230 -2.06 -13.11 14.00
C ASP A 230 -1.65 -14.33 13.17
N THR A 231 -2.00 -14.39 11.88
CA THR A 231 -1.55 -15.43 10.96
C THR A 231 -0.09 -15.23 10.54
N ALA A 232 0.31 -14.00 10.20
CA ALA A 232 1.69 -13.66 9.84
C ALA A 232 2.69 -13.90 10.98
N ALA A 233 2.29 -13.60 12.22
CA ALA A 233 3.16 -13.69 13.41
C ALA A 233 3.53 -15.13 13.79
N HIS A 234 2.82 -16.14 13.28
CA HIS A 234 3.24 -17.55 13.38
C HIS A 234 4.29 -17.94 12.33
N LEU A 235 4.89 -16.95 11.64
CA LEU A 235 6.12 -16.99 10.84
C LEU A 235 6.32 -18.30 10.07
N GLU A 236 5.57 -18.43 8.96
CA GLU A 236 5.86 -19.29 7.78
C GLU A 236 4.61 -19.46 6.88
N ILE A 237 3.42 -19.06 7.32
CA ILE A 237 2.17 -19.52 6.67
C ILE A 237 1.75 -18.65 5.46
N LEU A 238 1.83 -17.31 5.52
CA LEU A 238 1.36 -16.49 4.39
C LEU A 238 2.29 -16.59 3.17
N GLY A 239 3.60 -16.73 3.37
CA GLY A 239 4.53 -17.07 2.30
C GLY A 239 4.27 -18.43 1.64
N GLN A 240 3.79 -19.42 2.40
CA GLN A 240 3.33 -20.70 1.82
C GLN A 240 2.05 -20.56 0.99
N PHE A 241 1.29 -19.49 1.21
CA PHE A 241 0.10 -19.15 0.43
C PHE A 241 0.39 -18.18 -0.72
N ALA A 242 1.61 -17.66 -0.83
CA ALA A 242 1.99 -16.83 -1.96
C ALA A 242 2.10 -17.70 -3.21
N SER A 243 1.47 -17.28 -4.29
CA SER A 243 1.53 -17.97 -5.58
C SER A 243 1.66 -16.97 -6.71
N ASP A 244 2.49 -17.33 -7.69
CA ASP A 244 2.56 -16.62 -8.95
C ASP A 244 1.21 -16.72 -9.66
N TYR A 245 0.64 -15.56 -9.93
CA TYR A 245 -0.70 -15.41 -10.47
C TYR A 245 -0.63 -14.59 -11.76
N ILE A 246 -1.24 -15.10 -12.83
CA ILE A 246 -1.48 -14.31 -14.03
C ILE A 246 -2.96 -13.97 -14.04
N PRO A 247 -3.35 -12.72 -13.71
CA PRO A 247 -4.74 -12.33 -13.74
C PRO A 247 -5.29 -12.46 -15.12
N ARG A 248 -6.59 -12.71 -15.15
CA ARG A 248 -7.39 -12.57 -16.37
C ARG A 248 -7.21 -11.22 -17.04
N TYR A 249 -6.83 -10.17 -16.29
CA TYR A 249 -6.93 -8.77 -16.68
C TYR A 249 -5.62 -7.99 -16.94
N SER A 250 -4.44 -8.46 -16.52
CA SER A 250 -3.19 -7.73 -16.79
C SER A 250 -2.23 -8.43 -17.74
N GLY A 251 -2.39 -9.75 -17.96
CA GLY A 251 -1.38 -10.53 -18.70
C GLY A 251 0.01 -10.50 -18.04
N GLN A 252 0.13 -9.96 -16.82
CA GLN A 252 1.34 -9.83 -16.05
C GLN A 252 1.36 -10.92 -14.97
N HIS A 253 2.55 -11.44 -14.66
CA HIS A 253 2.75 -12.17 -13.42
C HIS A 253 2.60 -11.19 -12.25
N MET A 254 1.73 -11.51 -11.31
CA MET A 254 1.63 -10.84 -10.02
C MET A 254 1.65 -11.88 -8.92
N ILE A 255 2.02 -11.47 -7.73
CA ILE A 255 2.01 -12.34 -6.56
C ILE A 255 0.68 -12.15 -5.85
N ALA A 256 -0.01 -13.24 -5.57
CA ALA A 256 -1.25 -13.23 -4.80
C ALA A 256 -1.12 -14.17 -3.59
N ILE A 257 -1.74 -13.78 -2.48
CA ILE A 257 -1.84 -14.59 -1.27
C ILE A 257 -3.17 -15.35 -1.31
N ASP A 258 -3.09 -16.68 -1.26
CA ASP A 258 -4.25 -17.56 -1.16
C ASP A 258 -4.78 -17.65 0.27
N LEU A 259 -5.93 -17.03 0.50
CA LEU A 259 -6.63 -17.09 1.79
C LEU A 259 -7.85 -18.01 1.73
N SER A 260 -7.98 -18.87 0.72
CA SER A 260 -9.15 -19.74 0.51
C SER A 260 -9.44 -20.66 1.69
N ASN A 261 -8.39 -21.15 2.36
CA ASN A 261 -8.49 -22.02 3.53
C ASN A 261 -8.22 -21.26 4.85
N TRP A 262 -8.05 -19.94 4.77
CA TRP A 262 -7.83 -19.13 5.96
C TRP A 262 -9.15 -18.98 6.71
N THR A 263 -9.10 -19.38 7.98
CA THR A 263 -10.17 -19.18 8.94
C THR A 263 -9.59 -18.57 10.19
N THR A 264 -10.31 -17.64 10.79
CA THR A 264 -9.92 -17.12 12.10
C THR A 264 -10.04 -18.24 13.13
N ARG A 265 -9.42 -18.05 14.30
CA ARG A 265 -9.60 -18.97 15.45
C ARG A 265 -11.06 -19.16 15.87
N HIS A 266 -11.98 -18.33 15.37
CA HIS A 266 -13.40 -18.31 15.72
C HIS A 266 -14.31 -18.77 14.57
N GLY A 267 -13.72 -19.22 13.46
CA GLY A 267 -14.46 -19.80 12.33
C GLY A 267 -14.95 -18.80 11.29
N GLU A 268 -14.62 -17.51 11.42
CA GLU A 268 -14.87 -16.54 10.35
C GLU A 268 -13.94 -16.83 9.17
N THR A 269 -14.50 -16.80 7.97
CA THR A 269 -13.75 -17.03 6.73
C THR A 269 -13.07 -15.73 6.26
N ALA A 270 -12.03 -15.88 5.44
CA ALA A 270 -11.41 -14.75 4.74
C ALA A 270 -12.43 -13.85 4.05
N GLN A 271 -13.36 -14.47 3.33
CA GLN A 271 -14.36 -13.79 2.55
C GLN A 271 -15.27 -12.93 3.41
N GLU A 272 -15.81 -13.48 4.50
CA GLU A 272 -16.67 -12.72 5.43
C GLU A 272 -15.96 -11.49 5.99
N MET A 273 -14.70 -11.63 6.41
CA MET A 273 -13.93 -10.52 6.98
C MET A 273 -13.64 -9.41 5.96
N PHE A 274 -13.30 -9.77 4.73
CA PHE A 274 -13.06 -8.79 3.68
C PHE A 274 -14.37 -8.15 3.20
N GLU A 275 -15.46 -8.90 3.04
CA GLU A 275 -16.76 -8.34 2.65
C GLU A 275 -17.26 -7.27 3.65
N GLU A 276 -16.98 -7.41 4.94
CA GLU A 276 -17.29 -6.39 5.94
C GLU A 276 -16.37 -5.15 5.87
N ALA A 277 -15.17 -5.26 5.27
CA ALA A 277 -14.15 -4.22 5.27
C ALA A 277 -13.93 -3.53 3.89
N VAL A 278 -14.46 -4.11 2.81
CA VAL A 278 -14.13 -3.77 1.42
C VAL A 278 -15.27 -3.05 0.72
N ASP A 279 -14.94 -2.02 -0.06
CA ASP A 279 -15.84 -1.45 -1.05
C ASP A 279 -15.85 -2.32 -2.32
N LEU A 280 -17.01 -2.40 -2.99
CA LEU A 280 -17.15 -3.14 -4.24
C LEU A 280 -16.10 -2.70 -5.28
N PRO A 281 -15.49 -3.64 -6.03
CA PRO A 281 -14.49 -3.28 -7.02
C PRO A 281 -15.11 -2.42 -8.11
N SER A 282 -14.37 -1.39 -8.53
CA SER A 282 -14.70 -0.66 -9.76
C SER A 282 -14.63 -1.63 -10.95
N PRO A 283 -15.52 -1.52 -11.95
CA PRO A 283 -15.62 -2.48 -13.06
C PRO A 283 -14.34 -2.60 -13.92
N PHE A 284 -13.36 -1.71 -13.73
CA PHE A 284 -12.13 -1.66 -14.51
C PHE A 284 -10.87 -1.88 -13.67
N GLU A 285 -11.00 -2.02 -12.35
CA GLU A 285 -9.86 -2.29 -11.47
C GLU A 285 -9.57 -3.80 -11.42
N PRO A 286 -8.30 -4.21 -11.36
CA PRO A 286 -7.94 -5.62 -11.33
C PRO A 286 -8.35 -6.31 -10.02
N CYS A 287 -8.60 -5.53 -8.96
CA CYS A 287 -8.97 -5.98 -7.62
C CYS A 287 -9.86 -4.94 -6.90
N THR A 288 -10.34 -5.30 -5.72
CA THR A 288 -10.99 -4.34 -4.79
C THR A 288 -9.99 -3.35 -4.20
N SER A 289 -10.46 -2.36 -3.43
CA SER A 289 -9.58 -1.39 -2.75
C SER A 289 -8.57 -2.05 -1.81
N LEU A 290 -8.95 -3.13 -1.12
CA LEU A 290 -8.03 -3.94 -0.30
C LEU A 290 -7.37 -5.09 -1.08
N GLY A 291 -7.30 -5.01 -2.41
CA GLY A 291 -6.53 -5.98 -3.20
C GLY A 291 -7.20 -7.33 -3.43
N VAL A 292 -8.50 -7.51 -3.15
CA VAL A 292 -9.17 -8.79 -3.40
C VAL A 292 -9.33 -9.02 -4.90
N LEU A 293 -8.80 -10.13 -5.40
CA LEU A 293 -8.79 -10.47 -6.82
C LEU A 293 -10.06 -11.25 -7.21
N PRO A 294 -10.64 -10.99 -8.39
CA PRO A 294 -11.77 -11.77 -8.90
C PRO A 294 -11.33 -13.20 -9.26
N ILE A 295 -12.13 -14.19 -8.84
CA ILE A 295 -11.89 -15.60 -9.14
C ILE A 295 -12.44 -15.94 -10.53
N GLY A 296 -11.54 -16.35 -11.44
CA GLY A 296 -11.89 -16.83 -12.77
C GLY A 296 -11.95 -18.36 -12.88
N PRO A 297 -12.34 -18.92 -14.04
CA PRO A 297 -12.49 -20.36 -14.23
C PRO A 297 -11.21 -21.17 -14.00
N ALA A 298 -10.05 -20.60 -14.31
CA ALA A 298 -8.76 -21.26 -14.06
C ALA A 298 -8.49 -21.39 -12.55
N GLN A 299 -8.82 -20.35 -11.79
CA GLN A 299 -8.68 -20.33 -10.33
C GLN A 299 -9.68 -21.30 -9.68
N THR A 300 -10.91 -21.33 -10.17
CA THR A 300 -11.92 -22.31 -9.75
C THR A 300 -11.44 -23.74 -9.99
N ALA A 301 -10.77 -24.01 -11.12
CA ALA A 301 -10.20 -25.33 -11.41
C ALA A 301 -9.06 -25.71 -10.43
N LEU A 302 -8.31 -24.72 -9.94
CA LEU A 302 -7.29 -24.88 -8.88
C LEU A 302 -7.88 -24.88 -7.46
N ARG A 303 -9.21 -24.81 -7.31
CA ARG A 303 -9.92 -24.72 -6.02
C ARG A 303 -9.55 -23.49 -5.19
N LEU A 304 -9.09 -22.42 -5.84
CA LEU A 304 -8.88 -21.12 -5.21
C LEU A 304 -10.23 -20.40 -5.14
N SER A 305 -10.61 -19.95 -3.95
CA SER A 305 -11.84 -19.20 -3.69
C SER A 305 -11.59 -17.77 -3.21
N PHE A 306 -10.41 -17.47 -2.68
CA PHE A 306 -10.11 -16.13 -2.17
C PHE A 306 -8.63 -15.75 -2.30
N LEU A 307 -8.35 -14.73 -3.11
CA LEU A 307 -6.99 -14.26 -3.41
C LEU A 307 -6.86 -12.78 -3.09
N VAL A 308 -5.74 -12.39 -2.46
CA VAL A 308 -5.43 -11.00 -2.12
C VAL A 308 -4.08 -10.61 -2.73
N GLU A 309 -4.04 -9.47 -3.41
CA GLU A 309 -2.82 -8.90 -3.96
C GLU A 309 -2.13 -8.00 -2.90
N PRO A 310 -0.91 -8.35 -2.44
CA PRO A 310 -0.23 -7.67 -1.34
C PRO A 310 -0.02 -6.17 -1.52
N TYR A 311 0.35 -5.70 -2.71
CA TYR A 311 0.68 -4.29 -2.93
C TYR A 311 -0.55 -3.39 -2.78
N HIS A 312 -1.66 -3.72 -3.44
CA HIS A 312 -2.93 -2.99 -3.35
C HIS A 312 -3.48 -3.00 -1.93
N PHE A 313 -3.46 -4.17 -1.27
CA PHE A 313 -3.82 -4.25 0.15
C PHE A 313 -2.97 -3.29 0.98
N SER A 314 -1.64 -3.30 0.77
CA SER A 314 -0.70 -2.54 1.59
C SER A 314 -0.85 -1.03 1.41
N VAL A 315 -1.09 -0.56 0.19
CA VAL A 315 -1.36 0.86 -0.10
C VAL A 315 -2.62 1.32 0.62
N GLU A 316 -3.71 0.58 0.51
CA GLU A 316 -4.98 0.92 1.14
C GLU A 316 -4.92 0.79 2.66
N ALA A 317 -4.29 -0.27 3.18
CA ALA A 317 -4.12 -0.48 4.61
C ALA A 317 -3.28 0.64 5.24
N TRP A 318 -2.19 1.07 4.59
CA TRP A 318 -1.40 2.20 5.06
C TRP A 318 -2.21 3.50 5.06
N SER A 319 -2.99 3.76 4.01
CA SER A 319 -3.88 4.94 3.93
C SER A 319 -4.86 4.98 5.12
N ARG A 320 -5.57 3.87 5.38
CA ARG A 320 -6.53 3.78 6.49
C ARG A 320 -5.87 3.87 7.86
N VAL A 321 -4.72 3.20 8.05
CA VAL A 321 -3.95 3.28 9.29
C VAL A 321 -3.44 4.71 9.50
N GLY A 322 -2.85 5.34 8.48
CA GLY A 322 -2.36 6.72 8.58
C GLY A 322 -3.47 7.71 8.96
N TYR A 323 -4.67 7.55 8.41
CA TYR A 323 -5.85 8.30 8.83
C TYR A 323 -6.18 8.09 10.32
N LEU A 324 -6.26 6.84 10.77
CA LEU A 324 -6.53 6.50 12.16
C LEU A 324 -5.48 7.07 13.12
N LEU A 325 -4.19 6.99 12.77
CA LEU A 325 -3.09 7.52 13.57
C LEU A 325 -3.21 9.05 13.71
N ASN A 326 -3.41 9.76 12.61
CA ASN A 326 -3.52 11.22 12.60
C ASN A 326 -4.73 11.75 13.35
N GLU A 327 -5.91 11.16 13.10
CA GLU A 327 -7.14 11.61 13.75
C GLU A 327 -7.16 11.21 15.22
N SER A 328 -6.60 10.05 15.59
CA SER A 328 -6.43 9.69 17.00
C SER A 328 -5.50 10.66 17.72
N ALA A 329 -4.34 10.96 17.14
CA ALA A 329 -3.37 11.90 17.72
C ALA A 329 -3.97 13.30 17.89
N LYS A 330 -4.74 13.77 16.90
CA LYS A 330 -5.48 15.04 16.95
C LYS A 330 -6.56 15.05 18.04
N LEU A 331 -7.31 13.96 18.18
CA LEU A 331 -8.37 13.83 19.19
C LEU A 331 -7.85 13.77 20.63
N ILE A 332 -6.58 13.38 20.83
CA ILE A 332 -5.86 13.52 22.11
C ILE A 332 -5.06 14.82 22.22
N GLY A 333 -5.28 15.78 21.31
CA GLY A 333 -4.68 17.12 21.38
C GLY A 333 -3.20 17.18 20.99
N SER A 334 -2.67 16.19 20.27
CA SER A 334 -1.31 16.27 19.74
C SER A 334 -1.23 17.43 18.74
N PRO A 335 -0.23 18.32 18.89
CA PRO A 335 -0.07 19.43 17.97
C PRO A 335 0.33 18.90 16.59
N ILE A 336 -0.09 19.61 15.55
CA ILE A 336 0.45 19.41 14.20
C ILE A 336 1.94 19.75 14.29
N GLN A 337 2.82 18.77 14.10
CA GLN A 337 4.26 18.99 14.11
C GLN A 337 4.73 19.74 12.88
N ILE A 338 3.99 19.62 11.78
CA ILE A 338 4.16 20.42 10.58
C ILE A 338 3.29 21.70 10.72
N GLN A 339 3.63 22.54 11.70
CA GLN A 339 3.24 23.95 11.67
C GLN A 339 4.27 24.66 10.76
N ASP A 340 3.84 25.09 9.58
CA ASP A 340 4.58 25.97 8.67
C ASP A 340 5.88 25.42 8.03
N THR A 341 5.80 24.36 7.21
CA THR A 341 6.89 24.06 6.24
C THR A 341 6.69 24.70 4.85
N VAL A 342 5.72 25.62 4.72
CA VAL A 342 5.59 26.47 3.54
C VAL A 342 5.53 27.93 3.97
N ASP A 343 6.59 28.47 4.58
CA ASP A 343 6.83 29.92 4.68
C ASP A 343 8.30 30.24 5.04
N ASP A 344 9.24 29.81 4.19
CA ASP A 344 10.49 30.51 3.80
C ASP A 344 11.52 29.49 3.27
N PRO A 345 11.67 29.37 1.94
CA PRO A 345 12.67 28.51 1.29
C PRO A 345 14.11 28.73 1.78
N LYS A 346 14.43 29.89 2.37
CA LYS A 346 15.79 30.23 2.83
C LYS A 346 16.17 29.55 4.14
N ASN A 347 15.19 29.15 4.96
CA ASN A 347 15.46 28.50 6.25
C ASN A 347 15.32 26.97 6.20
N TRP A 348 14.72 26.41 5.14
CA TRP A 348 14.60 24.97 4.90
C TRP A 348 15.96 24.28 4.97
N LEU A 349 16.94 24.77 4.20
CA LEU A 349 18.27 24.18 4.14
C LEU A 349 18.97 24.21 5.51
N ARG A 350 18.75 25.27 6.30
CA ARG A 350 19.40 25.49 7.60
C ARG A 350 18.84 24.59 8.70
N ASN A 351 17.52 24.45 8.76
CA ASN A 351 16.86 23.56 9.71
C ASN A 351 17.13 22.10 9.37
N TRP A 352 17.12 21.75 8.08
CA TRP A 352 17.40 20.40 7.61
C TRP A 352 18.87 20.01 7.83
N THR A 353 19.83 20.90 7.55
CA THR A 353 21.26 20.66 7.82
C THR A 353 21.52 20.46 9.32
N ARG A 354 20.78 21.16 10.20
CA ARG A 354 20.93 21.01 11.64
C ARG A 354 20.36 19.68 12.14
N THR A 355 19.13 19.32 11.76
CA THR A 355 18.55 18.01 12.09
C THR A 355 19.38 16.85 11.53
N PHE A 356 19.91 17.00 10.31
CA PHE A 356 20.77 15.98 9.69
C PHE A 356 22.15 15.86 10.37
N LYS A 357 22.75 16.99 10.77
CA LYS A 357 24.07 17.01 11.42
C LYS A 357 24.03 16.57 12.88
N ASP A 358 22.92 16.84 13.57
CA ASP A 358 22.77 16.53 14.99
C ASP A 358 22.16 15.13 15.24
N GLU A 359 21.40 14.55 14.30
CA GLU A 359 20.58 13.34 14.56
C GLU A 359 20.77 12.15 13.59
N ALA A 360 21.30 12.36 12.38
CA ALA A 360 21.42 11.28 11.37
C ALA A 360 22.85 10.68 11.27
N LEU A 361 23.85 11.36 11.83
CA LEU A 361 25.21 10.87 11.93
C LEU A 361 25.51 10.65 13.41
N ASP A 362 25.39 9.41 13.88
CA ASP A 362 25.78 8.98 15.24
C ASP A 362 27.25 9.32 15.54
N GLY A 363 27.52 10.57 15.90
CA GLY A 363 28.80 11.04 16.45
C GLY A 363 30.04 10.78 15.59
N LEU A 364 29.94 10.42 14.31
CA LEU A 364 31.11 10.18 13.46
C LEU A 364 31.71 11.53 13.04
N PRO A 365 32.92 11.89 13.52
CA PRO A 365 33.58 13.11 13.10
C PRO A 365 34.01 12.95 11.64
N LEU A 366 33.45 13.79 10.76
CA LEU A 366 33.96 13.96 9.41
C LEU A 366 35.26 14.77 9.47
N ASP A 367 36.38 14.10 9.68
CA ASP A 367 37.67 14.63 9.25
C ASP A 367 37.61 14.78 7.73
N THR A 368 37.47 16.02 7.28
CA THR A 368 37.50 16.37 5.86
C THR A 368 38.98 16.49 5.46
N PRO A 369 39.52 15.65 4.56
CA PRO A 369 40.76 15.99 3.90
C PRO A 369 40.47 17.12 2.91
N GLY A 370 41.17 18.24 3.09
CA GLY A 370 40.98 19.45 2.29
C GLY A 370 41.20 19.21 0.80
N PHE A 371 40.28 19.77 0.01
CA PHE A 371 40.50 20.18 -1.37
C PHE A 371 40.24 21.68 -1.49
#